data_AF-A0A918DRU0-F1
#
_entry.id   AF-A0A918DRU0-F1
#
_cell.length_a   1.000
_cell.length_b   1.000
_cell.length_c   1.000
_cell.angle_alpha   90.00
_cell.angle_beta   90.00
_cell.angle_gamma   90.00
#
_symmetry.space_group_name_H-M   'P 1'
#
loop_
_entity.id
_entity.type
_entity.pdbx_description
1 polymer ?
#
loop_
_entity_poly.entity_id
_entity_poly.type
_entity_poly.pdbx_seq_one_letter_code
_entity_poly.pdbx_strand_id
1 'polypeptide(L)'
;MGSAHWSSPEEVVDKDLAAGILRTADIFSRKQNCVEEHISLWIKHMLPVKNQPQSIQNQALLNWFREMKDKDYITEGEIAFKDFLGVDV
;
A
#
# COMPACT_ATOMS: atom_id res chain seq x y z
N MET A 1 -8.58 -8.35 -37.83
CA MET A 1 -7.62 -7.27 -37.50
C MET A 1 -8.40 -6.21 -36.75
N GLY A 2 -8.05 -5.99 -35.48
CA GLY A 2 -8.88 -5.25 -34.53
C GLY A 2 -8.85 -3.75 -34.79
N SER A 3 -10.03 -3.15 -34.84
CA SER A 3 -10.27 -1.71 -34.93
C SER A 3 -9.94 -1.00 -33.60
N ALA A 4 -8.68 -1.07 -33.16
CA ALA A 4 -8.21 -0.30 -32.02
C ALA A 4 -7.81 1.10 -32.52
N HIS A 5 -8.63 2.10 -32.22
CA HIS A 5 -8.31 3.51 -32.46
C HIS A 5 -7.41 3.99 -31.31
N TRP A 6 -6.09 3.92 -31.50
CA TRP A 6 -5.16 4.56 -30.58
C TRP A 6 -5.22 6.04 -30.87
N SER A 7 -6.03 6.76 -30.11
CA SER A 7 -6.12 8.20 -30.23
C SER A 7 -4.78 8.85 -29.88
N SER A 8 -4.38 9.86 -30.65
CA SER A 8 -3.26 10.69 -30.24
C SER A 8 -3.66 11.40 -28.94
N PRO A 9 -2.86 11.36 -27.85
CA PRO A 9 -3.25 11.94 -26.56
C PRO A 9 -3.66 13.42 -26.66
N GLU A 10 -3.08 14.12 -27.63
CA GLU A 10 -3.34 15.52 -27.96
C GLU A 10 -4.75 15.76 -28.53
N GLU A 11 -5.37 14.72 -29.11
CA GLU A 11 -6.70 14.77 -29.73
C GLU A 11 -7.83 14.34 -28.78
N VAL A 12 -7.50 13.74 -27.62
CA VAL A 12 -8.50 13.11 -26.73
C VAL A 12 -8.49 13.65 -25.31
N VAL A 13 -7.37 14.19 -24.82
CA VAL A 13 -7.31 14.74 -23.47
C VAL A 13 -6.97 16.21 -23.53
N ASP A 14 -7.96 17.03 -23.22
CA ASP A 14 -7.79 18.47 -23.04
C ASP A 14 -6.65 18.77 -22.05
N LYS A 15 -5.79 19.73 -22.40
CA LYS A 15 -4.57 20.05 -21.63
C LYS A 15 -4.90 20.52 -20.22
N ASP A 16 -5.98 21.29 -20.06
CA ASP A 16 -6.40 21.80 -18.76
C ASP A 16 -7.00 20.68 -17.91
N LEU A 17 -7.74 19.75 -18.52
CA LEU A 17 -8.21 18.52 -17.88
C LEU A 17 -7.03 17.65 -17.41
N ALA A 18 -6.05 17.39 -18.27
CA ALA A 18 -4.85 16.62 -17.91
C ALA A 18 -4.09 17.27 -16.75
N ALA A 19 -3.89 18.60 -16.81
CA ALA A 19 -3.25 19.36 -15.74
C ALA A 19 -4.05 19.29 -14.42
N GLY A 20 -5.38 19.30 -14.49
CA GLY A 20 -6.27 19.15 -13.34
C GLY A 20 -6.15 17.77 -12.68
N ILE A 21 -6.15 16.70 -13.49
CA ILE A 21 -5.95 15.33 -13.01
C ILE A 21 -4.59 15.19 -12.32
N LEU A 22 -3.53 15.70 -12.93
CA LEU A 22 -2.18 15.65 -12.37
C LEU A 22 -2.07 16.42 -11.05
N ARG A 23 -2.63 17.64 -10.95
CA ARG A 23 -2.66 18.39 -9.69
C ARG A 23 -3.44 17.66 -8.60
N THR A 24 -4.56 17.06 -8.97
CA THR A 24 -5.39 16.30 -8.02
C THR A 24 -4.60 15.11 -7.50
N ALA A 25 -3.99 14.33 -8.39
CA ALA A 25 -3.13 13.21 -8.03
C ALA A 25 -1.96 13.63 -7.14
N ASP A 26 -1.32 14.77 -7.43
CA ASP A 26 -0.23 15.33 -6.60
C ASP A 26 -0.71 15.73 -5.19
N ILE A 27 -1.87 16.37 -5.07
CA ILE A 27 -2.46 16.70 -3.76
C ILE A 27 -2.73 15.43 -2.93
N PHE A 28 -3.25 14.38 -3.57
CA PHE A 28 -3.55 13.11 -2.89
C PHE A 28 -2.29 12.29 -2.60
N SER A 29 -1.28 12.31 -3.46
CA SER A 29 -0.03 11.59 -3.27
C SER A 29 0.83 12.21 -2.16
N ARG A 30 0.79 13.53 -1.97
CA ARG A 30 1.51 14.23 -0.88
C ARG A 30 1.10 13.79 0.53
N LYS A 31 -0.11 13.23 0.71
CA LYS A 31 -0.54 12.66 2.00
C LYS A 31 -0.03 11.23 2.21
N GLN A 32 0.30 10.53 1.13
CA GLN A 32 0.90 9.21 1.20
C GLN A 32 2.40 9.38 1.07
N ASN A 33 3.03 9.74 2.19
CA ASN A 33 4.39 9.26 2.41
C ASN A 33 4.28 7.74 2.51
N CYS A 34 4.26 7.03 1.37
CA CYS A 34 4.79 5.67 1.35
C CYS A 34 6.29 5.87 1.60
N VAL A 35 6.61 6.11 2.87
CA VAL A 35 7.98 6.34 3.31
C VAL A 35 8.72 5.09 2.88
N GLU A 36 9.90 5.24 2.30
CA GLU A 36 10.78 4.11 1.98
C GLU A 36 10.89 3.12 3.17
N GLU A 37 10.76 3.63 4.39
CA GLU A 37 10.66 2.88 5.64
C GLU A 37 9.46 1.92 5.71
N HIS A 38 8.26 2.27 5.21
CA HIS A 38 7.09 1.39 5.19
C HIS A 38 7.35 0.15 4.31
N ILE A 39 7.88 0.39 3.11
CA ILE A 39 8.24 -0.68 2.17
C ILE A 39 9.38 -1.51 2.77
N SER A 40 10.37 -0.87 3.38
CA SER A 40 11.49 -1.56 4.04
C SER A 40 11.02 -2.46 5.19
N LEU A 41 10.06 -2.00 6.00
CA LEU A 41 9.45 -2.78 7.07
C LEU A 41 8.65 -3.97 6.51
N TRP A 42 7.90 -3.76 5.43
CA TRP A 42 7.20 -4.86 4.77
C TRP A 42 8.17 -5.91 4.24
N ILE A 43 9.24 -5.49 3.56
CA ILE A 43 10.29 -6.37 3.06
C ILE A 43 10.95 -7.12 4.23
N LYS A 44 11.31 -6.42 5.31
CA LYS A 44 11.94 -6.99 6.52
C LYS A 44 11.14 -8.17 7.10
N HIS A 45 9.82 -8.01 7.22
CA HIS A 45 8.96 -8.99 7.90
C HIS A 45 8.34 -10.01 6.95
N MET A 46 7.88 -9.59 5.77
CA MET A 46 7.08 -10.44 4.87
C MET A 46 7.90 -11.19 3.83
N LEU A 47 9.01 -10.62 3.34
CA LEU A 47 9.83 -11.29 2.33
C LEU A 47 10.42 -12.64 2.82
N PRO A 48 10.90 -12.78 4.07
CA PRO A 48 11.44 -14.05 4.57
C PRO A 48 10.38 -15.15 4.67
N VAL A 49 9.11 -14.79 4.87
CA VAL A 49 8.02 -15.74 5.15
C VAL A 49 7.09 -15.98 3.96
N LYS A 50 7.34 -15.36 2.79
CA LYS A 50 6.44 -15.39 1.62
C LYS A 50 5.96 -16.78 1.17
N ASN A 51 6.77 -17.82 1.41
CA ASN A 51 6.50 -19.21 1.02
C ASN A 51 6.28 -20.13 2.23
N GLN A 52 6.09 -19.56 3.43
CA GLN A 52 5.88 -20.31 4.67
C GLN A 52 4.38 -20.57 4.90
N PRO A 53 4.02 -21.49 5.81
CA PRO A 53 2.63 -21.71 6.20
C PRO A 53 1.96 -20.44 6.72
N GLN A 54 0.63 -20.37 6.59
CA GLN A 54 -0.16 -19.20 6.99
C GLN A 54 0.03 -18.80 8.45
N SER A 55 0.23 -19.75 9.37
CA SER A 55 0.52 -19.45 10.78
C SER A 55 1.80 -18.63 10.95
N ILE A 56 2.85 -18.96 10.21
CA ILE A 56 4.13 -18.22 10.21
C ILE A 56 3.97 -16.85 9.57
N GLN A 57 3.18 -16.76 8.48
CA GLN A 57 2.90 -15.48 7.82
C GLN A 57 2.08 -14.54 8.71
N ASN A 58 1.07 -15.06 9.43
CA ASN A 58 0.26 -14.27 10.35
C ASN A 58 1.09 -13.76 11.53
N GLN A 59 2.01 -14.57 12.05
CA GLN A 59 2.94 -14.11 13.09
C GLN A 59 3.85 -12.98 12.59
N ALA A 60 4.36 -13.10 11.36
CA ALA A 60 5.18 -12.05 10.74
C ALA A 60 4.38 -10.76 10.48
N LEU A 61 3.13 -10.88 10.03
CA LEU A 61 2.20 -9.75 9.89
C LEU A 61 1.96 -9.05 11.22
N LEU A 62 1.78 -9.80 12.32
CA LEU A 62 1.62 -9.23 13.65
C LEU A 62 2.89 -8.47 14.10
N ASN A 63 4.08 -9.00 13.80
CA ASN A 63 5.34 -8.33 14.11
C ASN A 63 5.54 -7.06 13.27
N TRP A 64 5.20 -7.11 11.98
CA TRP A 64 5.20 -5.93 11.11
C TRP A 64 4.25 -4.85 11.65
N PHE A 65 3.02 -5.21 12.02
CA PHE A 65 2.04 -4.28 12.55
C PHE A 65 2.53 -3.62 13.85
N ARG A 66 3.13 -4.39 14.76
CA ARG A 66 3.73 -3.86 15.99
C ARG A 66 4.81 -2.81 15.69
N GLU A 67 5.73 -3.12 14.78
CA GLU A 67 6.81 -2.17 14.43
C GLU A 67 6.30 -0.93 13.68
N MET A 68 5.25 -1.07 12.85
CA MET A 68 4.57 0.07 12.22
C MET A 68 3.86 0.96 13.25
N LYS A 69 3.27 0.35 14.30
CA LYS A 69 2.62 1.06 15.40
C LYS A 69 3.65 1.76 16.29
N ASP A 70 4.77 1.10 16.61
CA ASP A 70 5.86 1.67 17.41
C ASP A 70 6.53 2.88 16.74
N LYS A 71 6.43 2.97 15.41
CA LYS A 71 6.90 4.10 14.59
C LYS A 71 5.82 5.15 14.30
N ASP A 72 4.65 5.04 14.93
CA ASP A 72 3.50 5.92 14.74
C ASP A 72 2.99 6.03 13.29
N TYR A 73 3.28 5.04 12.44
CA TYR A 73 2.82 5.03 11.05
C TYR A 73 1.38 4.54 10.90
N ILE A 74 0.90 3.75 11.86
CA ILE A 74 -0.47 3.23 11.89
C ILE A 74 -1.02 3.30 13.30
N THR A 75 -2.34 3.43 13.39
CA THR A 75 -3.08 3.33 14.64
C THR A 75 -3.79 1.99 14.72
N GLU A 76 -3.99 1.51 15.94
CA GLU A 76 -4.83 0.33 16.16
C GLU A 76 -6.31 0.71 16.08
N GLY A 77 -7.11 -0.17 15.47
CA GLY A 77 -8.57 0.00 15.38
C GLY A 77 -9.27 -0.55 16.62
N GLU A 78 -10.61 -0.61 16.57
CA GLU A 78 -11.44 -1.18 17.65
C GLU A 78 -11.18 -2.68 17.85
N ILE A 79 -10.93 -3.40 16.76
CA ILE A 79 -10.56 -4.81 16.78
C ILE A 79 -9.03 -4.89 16.83
N ALA A 80 -8.49 -5.57 17.84
CA ALA A 80 -7.06 -5.74 17.97
C ALA A 80 -6.51 -6.55 16.78
N PHE A 81 -5.37 -6.13 16.24
CA PHE A 81 -4.87 -6.74 15.00
C PHE A 81 -4.52 -8.23 15.16
N LYS A 82 -4.11 -8.63 16.37
CA LYS A 82 -3.89 -10.04 16.72
C LYS A 82 -5.18 -10.89 16.60
N ASP A 83 -6.32 -10.33 16.98
CA ASP A 83 -7.61 -11.03 16.99
C ASP A 83 -8.14 -11.15 15.57
N PHE A 84 -7.92 -10.11 14.75
CA PHE A 84 -8.18 -10.16 13.31
C PHE A 84 -7.40 -11.27 12.59
N LEU A 85 -6.13 -11.48 12.98
CA LEU A 85 -5.29 -12.52 12.38
C LEU A 85 -5.53 -13.92 12.96
N GLY A 86 -6.30 -14.04 14.04
CA GLY A 86 -6.54 -15.31 14.75
C GLY A 86 -5.26 -15.94 15.29
N VAL A 87 -4.32 -15.12 15.78
CA VAL A 87 -3.03 -15.58 16.31
C VAL A 87 -3.10 -15.60 17.83
N ASP A 88 -3.08 -16.79 18.41
CA ASP A 88 -2.90 -16.98 19.86
C ASP A 88 -1.42 -16.81 20.23
N VAL A 89 -1.14 -16.06 21.31
CA VAL A 89 0.22 -15.79 21.83
C VAL A 89 0.76 -16.99 22.60
#